data_AF-A0A6M1TCC8-F1
#
_entry.id   AF-A0A6M1TCC8-F1
#
_cell.length_a   1.000
_cell.length_b   1.000
_cell.length_c   1.000
_cell.angle_alpha   90.00
_cell.angle_beta   90.00
_cell.angle_gamma   90.00
#
_symmetry.space_group_name_H-M   'P 1'
#
loop_
_entity.id
_entity.type
_entity.pdbx_description
1 polymer ?
#
loop_
_entity_poly.entity_id
_entity_poly.type
_entity_poly.pdbx_seq_one_letter_code
_entity_poly.pdbx_strand_id
1 'polypeptide(L)'
;MKNLGTAITKSFFITISLSMVLIVGCDKDKTPSHLPEKPNERLAFAIASALGDANVRESVHGAMDASPYQEHKLVFGQFLKDSTGSKFQQALAEELGGENKLNELLAELPNLDFYLPYETHRETWEHANGNLLVVCITDVDTTEAAAYHPDGSRQVLSSSQQIKEAEIAAMFTLHPTEKKIHRSSRTTAGGDQMKYESWKTRVNKLWNRTTDGPFGGRCEIFFRTKNPAGETHRSKTISIQTGSNEKFGAAVKDVSPAVWLHPDAATDTHPLEVTVMEDDGGLFHGGDDDNYGSFKVVMQGKYESDVVLLKYPKTEQYITVR
;
A
#
# COMPACT_ATOMS: atom_id res chain seq x y z
N MET A 1 -21.38 73.23 -42.37
CA MET A 1 -20.62 71.97 -42.56
C MET A 1 -20.38 71.32 -41.20
N LYS A 2 -21.27 70.42 -40.76
CA LYS A 2 -20.98 69.42 -39.69
C LYS A 2 -21.84 68.18 -39.98
N ASN A 3 -21.17 67.07 -40.28
CA ASN A 3 -21.76 65.79 -40.66
C ASN A 3 -22.35 65.06 -39.46
N LEU A 4 -23.51 64.44 -39.68
CA LEU A 4 -24.09 63.39 -38.83
C LEU A 4 -23.20 62.14 -38.89
N GLY A 5 -22.73 61.67 -37.73
CA GLY A 5 -22.05 60.38 -37.57
C GLY A 5 -22.95 59.41 -36.80
N THR A 6 -23.52 58.45 -37.51
CA THR A 6 -24.26 57.31 -36.97
C THR A 6 -23.28 56.29 -36.39
N ALA A 7 -23.36 55.98 -35.09
CA ALA A 7 -22.56 54.91 -34.48
C ALA A 7 -23.46 53.75 -34.07
N ILE A 8 -23.20 52.61 -34.71
CA ILE A 8 -23.93 51.35 -34.63
C ILE A 8 -23.52 50.61 -33.34
N THR A 9 -24.53 50.25 -32.56
CA THR A 9 -24.49 49.30 -31.44
C THR A 9 -23.96 47.93 -31.87
N LYS A 10 -22.90 47.44 -31.21
CA LYS A 10 -22.52 46.01 -31.23
C LYS A 10 -22.72 45.42 -29.83
N SER A 11 -23.83 44.70 -29.66
CA SER A 11 -24.06 43.84 -28.51
C SER A 11 -23.17 42.60 -28.63
N PHE A 12 -22.29 42.41 -27.64
CA PHE A 12 -21.52 41.18 -27.46
C PHE A 12 -22.43 40.12 -26.82
N PHE A 13 -22.82 39.10 -27.59
CA PHE A 13 -23.40 37.88 -27.03
C PHE A 13 -22.26 37.03 -26.46
N ILE A 14 -22.23 36.88 -25.14
CA ILE A 14 -21.38 35.91 -24.45
C ILE A 14 -22.09 34.55 -24.54
N THR A 15 -21.66 33.71 -25.47
CA THR A 15 -22.10 32.32 -25.57
C THR A 15 -21.43 31.51 -24.46
N ILE A 16 -22.18 31.19 -23.41
CA ILE A 16 -21.75 30.23 -22.38
C ILE A 16 -21.78 28.84 -23.02
N SER A 17 -20.63 28.36 -23.49
CA SER A 17 -20.45 26.95 -23.87
C SER A 17 -20.58 26.09 -22.62
N LEU A 18 -21.72 25.40 -22.52
CA LEU A 18 -21.97 24.35 -21.56
C LEU A 18 -21.03 23.18 -21.89
N SER A 19 -19.87 23.15 -21.25
CA SER A 19 -18.93 22.01 -21.33
C SER A 19 -19.61 20.78 -20.76
N MET A 20 -20.09 19.94 -21.67
CA MET A 20 -20.60 18.61 -21.41
C MET A 20 -19.45 17.77 -20.83
N VAL A 21 -19.42 17.63 -19.51
CA VAL A 21 -18.53 16.68 -18.82
C VAL A 21 -19.02 15.28 -19.23
N LEU A 22 -18.35 14.69 -20.21
CA LEU A 22 -18.48 13.27 -20.52
C LEU A 22 -17.91 12.52 -19.32
N ILE A 23 -18.80 12.03 -18.46
CA ILE A 23 -18.50 10.95 -17.54
C ILE A 23 -18.16 9.76 -18.44
N VAL A 24 -16.87 9.50 -18.63
CA VAL A 24 -16.39 8.27 -19.25
C VAL A 24 -16.78 7.15 -18.28
N GLY A 25 -17.92 6.52 -18.56
CA GLY A 25 -18.25 5.25 -17.93
C GLY A 25 -17.14 4.28 -18.27
N CYS A 26 -16.51 3.69 -17.25
CA CYS A 26 -15.62 2.56 -17.44
C CYS A 26 -16.41 1.45 -18.12
N ASP A 27 -16.18 1.26 -19.41
CA ASP A 27 -16.66 0.13 -20.20
C ASP A 27 -16.06 -1.16 -19.59
N LYS A 28 -16.76 -1.73 -18.61
CA LYS A 28 -16.38 -2.99 -17.93
C LYS A 28 -16.60 -4.23 -18.81
N ASP A 29 -17.04 -4.06 -20.06
CA ASP A 29 -17.40 -5.16 -20.96
C ASP A 29 -16.26 -5.61 -21.90
N LYS A 30 -15.02 -5.16 -21.66
CA LYS A 30 -13.83 -5.69 -22.33
C LYS A 30 -13.08 -6.70 -21.47
N THR A 31 -13.76 -7.73 -20.99
CA THR A 31 -13.04 -8.99 -20.67
C THR A 31 -12.34 -9.44 -21.96
N PRO A 32 -10.99 -9.55 -22.00
CA PRO A 32 -10.30 -10.05 -23.18
C PRO A 32 -10.90 -11.40 -23.56
N SER A 33 -11.30 -11.54 -24.83
CA SER A 33 -12.25 -12.59 -25.22
C SER A 33 -11.69 -14.02 -25.12
N HIS A 34 -10.40 -14.19 -24.78
CA HIS A 34 -9.77 -15.48 -24.53
C HIS A 34 -8.65 -15.37 -23.49
N LEU A 35 -8.60 -16.33 -22.56
CA LEU A 35 -7.44 -16.54 -21.69
C LEU A 35 -6.19 -16.78 -22.56
N PRO A 36 -4.98 -16.35 -22.11
CA PRO A 36 -3.74 -16.66 -22.81
C PRO A 36 -3.58 -18.17 -23.06
N GLU A 37 -2.83 -18.58 -24.08
CA GLU A 37 -2.63 -20.02 -24.34
C GLU A 37 -1.55 -20.62 -23.42
N LYS A 38 -0.46 -19.90 -23.18
CA LYS A 38 0.68 -20.43 -22.41
C LYS A 38 0.36 -20.51 -20.92
N PRO A 39 0.76 -21.57 -20.21
CA PRO A 39 0.43 -21.76 -18.78
C PRO A 39 0.91 -20.61 -17.88
N ASN A 40 2.13 -20.14 -18.07
CA ASN A 40 2.68 -19.04 -17.30
C ASN A 40 1.96 -17.71 -17.59
N GLU A 41 1.61 -17.45 -18.85
CA GLU A 41 0.85 -16.25 -19.25
C GLU A 41 -0.58 -16.30 -18.68
N ARG A 42 -1.24 -17.48 -18.68
CA ARG A 42 -2.55 -17.68 -18.03
C ARG A 42 -2.51 -17.37 -16.54
N LEU A 43 -1.50 -17.87 -15.84
CA LEU A 43 -1.37 -17.63 -14.42
C LEU A 43 -1.11 -16.14 -14.13
N ALA A 44 -0.23 -15.50 -14.90
CA ALA A 44 0.04 -14.06 -14.75
C ALA A 44 -1.22 -13.22 -14.98
N PHE A 45 -2.00 -13.54 -16.02
CA PHE A 45 -3.29 -12.91 -16.29
C PHE A 45 -4.27 -13.08 -15.12
N ALA A 46 -4.44 -14.30 -14.62
CA ALA A 46 -5.38 -14.58 -13.54
C ALA A 46 -5.00 -13.85 -12.24
N ILE A 47 -3.69 -13.81 -11.93
CA ILE A 47 -3.18 -13.06 -10.78
C ILE A 47 -3.40 -11.56 -10.98
N ALA A 48 -3.16 -11.01 -12.17
CA ALA A 48 -3.37 -9.60 -12.43
C ALA A 48 -4.84 -9.21 -12.21
N SER A 49 -5.77 -9.99 -12.76
CA SER A 49 -7.21 -9.80 -12.56
C SER A 49 -7.60 -9.87 -11.08
N ALA A 50 -7.14 -10.91 -10.37
CA ALA A 50 -7.39 -11.06 -8.93
C ALA A 50 -6.84 -9.89 -8.10
N LEU A 51 -5.66 -9.38 -8.46
CA LEU A 51 -5.07 -8.19 -7.85
C LEU A 51 -5.76 -6.89 -8.28
N GLY A 52 -6.78 -6.92 -9.13
CA GLY A 52 -7.71 -5.81 -9.34
C GLY A 52 -8.55 -5.49 -8.10
N ASP A 53 -8.83 -6.50 -7.26
CA ASP A 53 -9.54 -6.32 -6.00
C ASP A 53 -8.58 -5.86 -4.89
N ALA A 54 -8.87 -4.68 -4.31
CA ALA A 54 -8.15 -4.11 -3.18
C ALA A 54 -8.07 -5.05 -1.96
N ASN A 55 -9.15 -5.80 -1.73
CA ASN A 55 -9.28 -6.73 -0.62
C ASN A 55 -8.40 -7.97 -0.79
N VAL A 56 -8.23 -8.45 -2.02
CA VAL A 56 -7.33 -9.56 -2.36
C VAL A 56 -5.88 -9.09 -2.26
N ARG A 57 -5.62 -7.91 -2.84
CA ARG A 57 -4.36 -7.19 -2.73
C ARG A 57 -3.87 -7.12 -1.28
N GLU A 58 -4.67 -6.58 -0.36
CA GLU A 58 -4.32 -6.44 1.07
C GLU A 58 -3.89 -7.77 1.69
N SER A 59 -4.62 -8.84 1.38
CA SER A 59 -4.30 -10.20 1.86
C SER A 59 -2.94 -10.70 1.37
N VAL A 60 -2.64 -10.50 0.09
CA VAL A 60 -1.36 -10.91 -0.53
C VAL A 60 -0.19 -10.18 0.11
N HIS A 61 -0.32 -8.87 0.31
CA HIS A 61 0.74 -8.07 0.93
C HIS A 61 0.96 -8.43 2.39
N GLY A 62 -0.11 -8.59 3.17
CA GLY A 62 -0.03 -9.08 4.54
C GLY A 62 0.76 -10.39 4.63
N ALA A 63 0.51 -11.32 3.69
CA ALA A 63 1.27 -12.56 3.59
C ALA A 63 2.75 -12.34 3.21
N MET A 64 3.05 -11.47 2.23
CA MET A 64 4.44 -11.15 1.84
C MET A 64 5.24 -10.51 2.98
N ASP A 65 4.61 -9.64 3.77
CA ASP A 65 5.25 -9.03 4.94
C ASP A 65 5.53 -10.04 6.03
N ALA A 66 4.56 -10.91 6.30
CA ALA A 66 4.68 -12.01 7.24
C ALA A 66 5.61 -13.14 6.75
N SER A 67 6.07 -13.10 5.49
CA SER A 67 6.97 -14.11 4.93
C SER A 67 8.17 -14.34 5.86
N PRO A 68 8.52 -15.60 6.16
CA PRO A 68 9.68 -15.90 6.98
C PRO A 68 11.00 -15.69 6.24
N TYR A 69 10.96 -15.34 4.96
CA TYR A 69 12.13 -15.19 4.09
C TYR A 69 12.56 -13.72 3.95
N GLN A 70 13.86 -13.49 3.82
CA GLN A 70 14.44 -12.14 3.76
C GLN A 70 13.95 -11.34 2.55
N GLU A 71 13.66 -12.03 1.45
CA GLU A 71 13.26 -11.43 0.18
C GLU A 71 11.76 -11.11 0.10
N HIS A 72 11.00 -11.32 1.20
CA HIS A 72 9.53 -11.16 1.23
C HIS A 72 8.81 -12.04 0.18
N LYS A 73 9.42 -13.16 -0.22
CA LYS A 73 8.88 -14.10 -1.21
C LYS A 73 7.84 -15.01 -0.56
N LEU A 74 6.81 -15.36 -1.32
CA LEU A 74 5.86 -16.43 -0.98
C LEU A 74 6.15 -17.65 -1.84
N VAL A 75 6.23 -18.83 -1.25
CA VAL A 75 6.22 -20.08 -2.03
C VAL A 75 4.78 -20.27 -2.51
N PHE A 76 4.51 -19.96 -3.78
CA PHE A 76 3.17 -19.68 -4.30
C PHE A 76 2.18 -20.81 -4.02
N GLY A 77 2.53 -22.05 -4.38
CA GLY A 77 1.66 -23.21 -4.14
C GLY A 77 1.42 -23.55 -2.66
N GLN A 78 2.33 -23.17 -1.75
CA GLN A 78 2.12 -23.32 -0.31
C GLN A 78 1.21 -22.20 0.22
N PHE A 79 1.45 -20.97 -0.23
CA PHE A 79 0.63 -19.82 0.11
C PHE A 79 -0.85 -20.04 -0.25
N LEU A 80 -1.14 -20.54 -1.45
CA LEU A 80 -2.52 -20.83 -1.87
C LEU A 80 -3.22 -21.90 -1.03
N LYS A 81 -2.47 -22.78 -0.35
CA LYS A 81 -3.00 -23.83 0.53
C LYS A 81 -3.15 -23.35 1.98
N ASP A 82 -2.46 -22.27 2.34
CA ASP A 82 -2.53 -21.70 3.67
C ASP A 82 -3.82 -20.89 3.85
N SER A 83 -4.34 -20.84 5.07
CA SER A 83 -5.51 -20.03 5.42
C SER A 83 -5.37 -18.55 5.00
N THR A 84 -4.16 -17.99 5.08
CA THR A 84 -3.83 -16.62 4.68
C THR A 84 -3.93 -16.39 3.16
N GLY A 85 -3.80 -17.43 2.35
CA GLY A 85 -3.92 -17.36 0.89
C GLY A 85 -5.29 -17.73 0.34
N SER A 86 -6.22 -18.19 1.19
CA SER A 86 -7.55 -18.67 0.78
C SER A 86 -8.33 -17.69 -0.10
N LYS A 87 -8.37 -16.41 0.28
CA LYS A 87 -9.05 -15.35 -0.48
C LYS A 87 -8.45 -15.15 -1.87
N PHE A 88 -7.13 -15.22 -1.97
CA PHE A 88 -6.44 -15.09 -3.24
C PHE A 88 -6.63 -16.34 -4.10
N GLN A 89 -6.53 -17.54 -3.51
CA GLN A 89 -6.84 -18.80 -4.17
C GLN A 89 -8.26 -18.81 -4.75
N GLN A 90 -9.24 -18.33 -3.99
CA GLN A 90 -10.62 -18.20 -4.46
C GLN A 90 -10.72 -17.27 -5.67
N ALA A 91 -10.11 -16.08 -5.60
CA ALA A 91 -10.13 -15.12 -6.72
C ALA A 91 -9.47 -15.70 -7.99
N LEU A 92 -8.35 -16.42 -7.84
CA LEU A 92 -7.71 -17.12 -8.97
C LEU A 92 -8.59 -18.23 -9.54
N ALA A 93 -9.24 -19.01 -8.67
CA ALA A 93 -10.14 -20.06 -9.09
C ALA A 93 -11.34 -19.49 -9.85
N GLU A 94 -11.96 -18.41 -9.36
CA GLU A 94 -13.07 -17.72 -10.03
C GLU A 94 -12.66 -17.25 -11.44
N GLU A 95 -11.50 -16.60 -11.57
CA GLU A 95 -10.99 -16.11 -12.86
C GLU A 95 -10.70 -17.25 -13.86
N LEU A 96 -10.24 -18.40 -13.37
CA LEU A 96 -9.90 -19.56 -14.21
C LEU A 96 -11.09 -20.50 -14.47
N GLY A 97 -12.27 -20.20 -13.93
CA GLY A 97 -13.48 -21.04 -14.10
C GLY A 97 -13.59 -22.22 -13.13
N GLY A 98 -12.91 -22.17 -11.99
CA GLY A 98 -13.06 -23.06 -10.84
C GLY A 98 -11.75 -23.59 -10.28
N GLU A 99 -11.81 -24.15 -9.06
CA GLU A 99 -10.65 -24.69 -8.35
C GLU A 99 -9.95 -25.82 -9.11
N ASN A 100 -10.71 -26.68 -9.80
CA ASN A 100 -10.14 -27.74 -10.63
C ASN A 100 -9.26 -27.18 -11.75
N LYS A 101 -9.67 -26.06 -12.38
CA LYS A 101 -8.90 -25.40 -13.45
C LYS A 101 -7.66 -24.71 -12.93
N LEU A 102 -7.73 -24.10 -11.74
CA LEU A 102 -6.55 -23.61 -11.05
C LEU A 102 -5.57 -24.76 -10.75
N ASN A 103 -6.04 -25.88 -10.21
CA ASN A 103 -5.19 -27.03 -9.88
C ASN A 103 -4.55 -27.67 -11.12
N GLU A 104 -5.30 -27.82 -12.22
CA GLU A 104 -4.77 -28.27 -13.52
C GLU A 104 -3.64 -27.33 -13.99
N LEU A 105 -3.87 -26.02 -13.96
CA LEU A 105 -2.87 -25.03 -14.37
C LEU A 105 -1.60 -25.08 -13.50
N LEU A 106 -1.76 -25.19 -12.19
CA LEU A 106 -0.63 -25.28 -11.26
C LEU A 106 0.19 -26.56 -11.45
N ALA A 107 -0.43 -27.65 -11.89
CA ALA A 107 0.27 -28.90 -12.19
C ALA A 107 1.13 -28.84 -13.47
N GLU A 108 0.84 -27.90 -14.38
CA GLU A 108 1.63 -27.65 -15.60
C GLU A 108 2.86 -26.77 -15.34
N LEU A 109 2.94 -26.13 -14.17
CA LEU A 109 3.97 -25.15 -13.82
C LEU A 109 4.98 -25.75 -12.83
N PRO A 110 6.25 -25.29 -12.84
CA PRO A 110 7.18 -25.63 -11.75
C PRO A 110 6.67 -25.03 -10.44
N ASN A 111 7.30 -25.41 -9.31
CA ASN A 111 7.10 -24.65 -8.08
C ASN A 111 7.55 -23.21 -8.30
N LEU A 112 6.72 -22.25 -7.89
CA LEU A 112 6.96 -20.82 -8.11
C LEU A 112 7.13 -20.09 -6.77
N ASP A 113 8.00 -19.09 -6.78
CA ASP A 113 7.99 -17.99 -5.83
C ASP A 113 7.16 -16.84 -6.38
N PHE A 114 6.48 -16.10 -5.49
CA PHE A 114 5.69 -14.93 -5.81
C PHE A 114 6.12 -13.75 -4.93
N TYR A 115 6.48 -12.61 -5.54
CA TYR A 115 7.07 -11.49 -4.81
C TYR A 115 7.04 -10.16 -5.57
N LEU A 116 7.41 -9.09 -4.86
CA LEU A 116 7.66 -7.75 -5.37
C LEU A 116 9.19 -7.48 -5.34
N PRO A 117 9.88 -7.43 -6.50
CA PRO A 117 11.33 -7.37 -6.55
C PRO A 117 11.91 -6.05 -6.02
N TYR A 118 11.16 -4.95 -6.15
CA TYR A 118 11.61 -3.62 -5.75
C TYR A 118 10.96 -3.19 -4.44
N GLU A 119 11.76 -2.59 -3.56
CA GLU A 119 11.31 -2.06 -2.27
C GLU A 119 10.26 -0.96 -2.46
N THR A 120 10.51 -0.03 -3.39
CA THR A 120 9.55 1.02 -3.74
C THR A 120 8.19 0.45 -4.12
N HIS A 121 8.15 -0.64 -4.88
CA HIS A 121 6.89 -1.31 -5.26
C HIS A 121 6.18 -1.88 -4.03
N ARG A 122 6.91 -2.45 -3.05
CA ARG A 122 6.32 -2.91 -1.78
C ARG A 122 5.74 -1.77 -0.94
N GLU A 123 6.21 -0.55 -1.12
CA GLU A 123 5.70 0.61 -0.39
C GLU A 123 4.50 1.28 -1.08
N THR A 124 4.45 1.25 -2.42
CA THR A 124 3.47 2.02 -3.20
C THR A 124 2.29 1.22 -3.74
N TRP A 125 2.33 -0.11 -3.66
CA TRP A 125 1.35 -0.99 -4.31
C TRP A 125 -0.11 -0.80 -3.85
N GLU A 126 -0.38 -0.37 -2.61
CA GLU A 126 -1.76 -0.11 -2.12
C GLU A 126 -2.42 1.03 -2.90
N HIS A 127 -1.62 1.97 -3.40
CA HIS A 127 -2.06 3.09 -4.21
C HIS A 127 -1.98 2.80 -5.70
N ALA A 128 -1.70 1.55 -6.10
CA ALA A 128 -1.56 1.21 -7.50
C ALA A 128 -2.85 1.46 -8.29
N ASN A 129 -4.04 1.27 -7.71
CA ASN A 129 -5.33 1.61 -8.37
C ASN A 129 -5.43 1.16 -9.85
N GLY A 130 -4.96 -0.06 -10.16
CA GLY A 130 -4.89 -0.59 -11.53
C GLY A 130 -3.53 -0.40 -12.22
N ASN A 131 -2.68 0.50 -11.72
CA ASN A 131 -1.30 0.70 -12.13
C ASN A 131 -0.34 -0.34 -11.50
N LEU A 132 -0.66 -1.61 -11.70
CA LEU A 132 0.23 -2.72 -11.35
C LEU A 132 0.37 -3.66 -12.55
N LEU A 133 1.47 -4.42 -12.54
CA LEU A 133 1.76 -5.45 -13.51
C LEU A 133 2.05 -6.78 -12.83
N VAL A 134 1.68 -7.87 -13.48
CA VAL A 134 2.06 -9.22 -13.08
C VAL A 134 2.77 -9.90 -14.22
N VAL A 135 3.90 -10.54 -13.90
CA VAL A 135 4.68 -11.34 -14.85
C VAL A 135 4.96 -12.72 -14.25
N CYS A 136 4.89 -13.77 -15.08
CA CYS A 136 5.30 -15.12 -14.70
C CYS A 136 6.35 -15.63 -15.68
N ILE A 137 7.57 -15.77 -15.18
CA ILE A 137 8.76 -16.20 -15.93
C ILE A 137 9.08 -17.61 -15.45
N THR A 138 9.02 -18.61 -16.34
CA THR A 138 9.38 -20.00 -15.98
C THR A 138 10.74 -20.43 -16.53
N ASP A 139 11.24 -19.72 -17.54
CA ASP A 139 12.55 -19.93 -18.15
C ASP A 139 13.47 -18.76 -17.78
N VAL A 140 14.60 -19.06 -17.13
CA VAL A 140 15.57 -18.07 -16.65
C VAL A 140 16.31 -17.36 -17.78
N ASP A 141 16.35 -17.95 -18.98
CA ASP A 141 16.98 -17.38 -20.17
C ASP A 141 16.02 -16.51 -20.97
N THR A 142 14.79 -16.32 -20.49
CA THR A 142 13.77 -15.49 -21.13
C THR A 142 14.22 -14.04 -21.24
N THR A 143 14.36 -13.54 -22.47
CA THR A 143 14.66 -12.13 -22.75
C THR A 143 13.41 -11.25 -22.87
N GLU A 144 12.24 -11.85 -23.10
CA GLU A 144 10.96 -11.15 -23.23
C GLU A 144 9.85 -11.86 -22.44
N ALA A 145 9.15 -11.14 -21.58
CA ALA A 145 8.05 -11.68 -20.80
C ALA A 145 6.75 -10.89 -21.02
N ALA A 146 5.65 -11.63 -21.14
CA ALA A 146 4.32 -11.04 -21.12
C ALA A 146 3.95 -10.64 -19.69
N ALA A 147 3.56 -9.38 -19.52
CA ALA A 147 3.03 -8.85 -18.28
C ALA A 147 1.56 -8.44 -18.49
N TYR A 148 0.77 -8.54 -17.42
CA TYR A 148 -0.66 -8.28 -17.45
C TYR A 148 -1.04 -7.26 -16.39
N HIS A 149 -1.91 -6.34 -16.79
CA HIS A 149 -2.60 -5.41 -15.90
C HIS A 149 -3.90 -6.02 -15.37
N PRO A 150 -4.47 -5.49 -14.26
CA PRO A 150 -5.75 -5.96 -13.72
C PRO A 150 -6.95 -5.84 -14.66
N ASP A 151 -6.90 -4.96 -15.65
CA ASP A 151 -7.93 -4.84 -16.67
C ASP A 151 -7.81 -5.88 -17.80
N GLY A 152 -6.82 -6.78 -17.68
CA GLY A 152 -6.52 -7.82 -18.66
C GLY A 152 -5.67 -7.36 -19.84
N SER A 153 -5.30 -6.07 -19.91
CA SER A 153 -4.40 -5.57 -20.94
C SER A 153 -2.99 -6.17 -20.77
N ARG A 154 -2.34 -6.42 -21.91
CA ARG A 154 -1.06 -7.12 -22.00
C ARG A 154 0.04 -6.17 -22.46
N GLN A 155 1.18 -6.23 -21.80
CA GLN A 155 2.41 -5.56 -22.19
C GLN A 155 3.53 -6.59 -22.34
N VAL A 156 4.44 -6.39 -23.30
CA VAL A 156 5.68 -7.20 -23.39
C VAL A 156 6.81 -6.40 -22.76
N LEU A 157 7.55 -7.04 -21.86
CA LEU A 157 8.73 -6.49 -21.20
C LEU A 157 9.96 -7.20 -21.76
N SER A 158 10.84 -6.45 -22.43
CA SER A 158 12.06 -6.97 -23.07
C SER A 158 13.36 -6.49 -22.39
N SER A 159 13.26 -5.71 -21.31
CA SER A 159 14.42 -5.34 -20.50
C SER A 159 14.07 -4.98 -19.06
N SER A 160 15.05 -5.17 -18.16
CA SER A 160 14.99 -4.65 -16.79
C SER A 160 14.91 -3.12 -16.73
N GLN A 161 15.34 -2.43 -17.79
CA GLN A 161 15.23 -0.99 -17.91
C GLN A 161 13.79 -0.56 -18.19
N GLN A 162 13.07 -1.24 -19.08
CA GLN A 162 11.64 -1.01 -19.28
C GLN A 162 10.81 -1.27 -18.02
N ILE A 163 11.25 -2.17 -17.14
CA ILE A 163 10.60 -2.39 -15.84
C ILE A 163 10.79 -1.20 -14.90
N LYS A 164 11.98 -0.59 -14.90
CA LYS A 164 12.28 0.61 -14.10
C LYS A 164 11.66 1.88 -14.67
N GLU A 165 11.55 1.95 -16.00
CA GLU A 165 10.99 3.08 -16.74
C GLU A 165 9.47 2.98 -16.89
N ALA A 166 8.90 1.78 -16.72
CA ALA A 166 7.47 1.64 -16.55
C ALA A 166 7.09 2.43 -15.31
N GLU A 167 6.27 3.47 -15.48
CA GLU A 167 5.70 4.27 -14.39
C GLU A 167 4.64 3.46 -13.61
N ILE A 168 4.97 2.23 -13.24
CA ILE A 168 4.11 1.30 -12.52
C ILE A 168 4.29 1.48 -11.02
N ALA A 169 3.17 1.45 -10.30
CA ALA A 169 3.22 1.51 -8.85
C ALA A 169 3.66 0.19 -8.23
N ALA A 170 3.45 -0.94 -8.93
CA ALA A 170 3.90 -2.25 -8.49
C ALA A 170 4.09 -3.25 -9.63
N MET A 171 5.09 -4.11 -9.51
CA MET A 171 5.29 -5.26 -10.40
C MET A 171 5.42 -6.52 -9.58
N PHE A 172 4.44 -7.40 -9.68
CA PHE A 172 4.49 -8.72 -9.09
C PHE A 172 5.15 -9.69 -10.05
N THR A 173 6.05 -10.52 -9.53
CA THR A 173 6.81 -11.49 -10.31
C THR A 173 6.62 -12.88 -9.76
N LEU A 174 6.39 -13.82 -10.67
CA LEU A 174 6.50 -15.25 -10.42
C LEU A 174 7.71 -15.80 -11.14
N HIS A 175 8.51 -16.61 -10.43
CA HIS A 175 9.66 -17.31 -10.99
C HIS A 175 9.85 -18.67 -10.33
N PRO A 176 10.61 -19.63 -10.93
CA PRO A 176 10.83 -20.92 -10.31
C PRO A 176 11.42 -20.77 -8.90
N THR A 177 10.93 -21.60 -7.97
CA THR A 177 11.32 -21.52 -6.57
C THR A 177 12.82 -21.66 -6.39
N GLU A 178 13.42 -20.65 -5.77
CA GLU A 178 14.84 -20.65 -5.40
C GLU A 178 15.07 -21.17 -3.98
N LYS A 179 16.34 -21.45 -3.64
CA LYS A 179 16.74 -21.67 -2.25
C LYS A 179 16.48 -20.39 -1.43
N LYS A 180 15.87 -20.54 -0.26
CA LYS A 180 15.47 -19.42 0.59
C LYS A 180 16.44 -19.17 1.74
N ILE A 181 16.55 -17.91 2.15
CA ILE A 181 17.24 -17.49 3.37
C ILE A 181 16.18 -17.07 4.39
N HIS A 182 16.15 -17.78 5.53
CA HIS A 182 15.21 -17.47 6.60
C HIS A 182 15.63 -16.16 7.29
N ARG A 183 14.67 -15.32 7.70
CA ARG A 183 14.98 -14.09 8.45
C ARG A 183 15.68 -14.40 9.78
N SER A 184 15.23 -15.45 10.46
CA SER A 184 15.80 -15.90 11.74
C SER A 184 17.19 -16.53 11.63
N SER A 185 17.69 -16.86 10.44
CA SER A 185 19.05 -17.40 10.28
C SER A 185 20.12 -16.32 10.35
N ARG A 186 19.75 -15.04 10.49
CA ARG A 186 20.66 -13.94 10.81
C ARG A 186 20.94 -13.97 12.31
N THR A 187 21.59 -15.02 12.77
CA THR A 187 22.10 -15.11 14.13
C THR A 187 23.16 -14.02 14.28
N THR A 188 22.83 -12.94 14.98
CA THR A 188 23.83 -12.00 15.50
C THR A 188 24.83 -12.81 16.32
N ALA A 189 26.12 -12.60 16.09
CA ALA A 189 27.19 -13.22 16.86
C ALA A 189 27.16 -12.66 18.30
N GLY A 190 26.26 -13.19 19.12
CA GLY A 190 25.94 -12.70 20.45
C GLY A 190 24.60 -13.29 20.84
N GLY A 191 24.63 -14.47 21.45
CA GLY A 191 23.48 -15.35 21.62
C GLY A 191 22.33 -14.72 22.38
N ASP A 192 21.28 -14.37 21.64
CA ASP A 192 19.92 -14.74 22.00
C ASP A 192 19.11 -14.78 20.70
N GLN A 193 18.75 -15.98 20.25
CA GLN A 193 17.85 -16.11 19.10
C GLN A 193 16.45 -15.73 19.55
N MET A 194 16.17 -14.42 19.60
CA MET A 194 14.81 -13.95 19.55
C MET A 194 14.20 -14.46 18.24
N LYS A 195 13.29 -15.43 18.35
CA LYS A 195 12.30 -15.70 17.31
C LYS A 195 11.44 -14.45 17.20
N TYR A 196 11.89 -13.46 16.44
CA TYR A 196 11.00 -12.43 15.93
C TYR A 196 10.00 -13.16 15.04
N GLU A 197 8.81 -13.43 15.58
CA GLU A 197 7.67 -13.69 14.72
C GLU A 197 7.58 -12.49 13.78
N SER A 198 7.47 -12.74 12.47
CA SER A 198 7.65 -11.80 11.36
C SER A 198 6.58 -10.70 11.25
N TRP A 199 5.86 -10.45 12.33
CA TRP A 199 4.79 -9.47 12.39
C TRP A 199 5.38 -8.09 12.57
N LYS A 200 4.81 -7.14 11.83
CA LYS A 200 5.15 -5.73 11.90
C LYS A 200 3.99 -4.97 12.55
N THR A 201 4.29 -4.14 13.54
CA THR A 201 3.33 -3.26 14.20
C THR A 201 3.08 -2.10 13.24
N ARG A 202 1.82 -1.89 12.84
CA ARG A 202 1.42 -0.86 11.88
C ARG A 202 0.49 0.14 12.52
N VAL A 203 0.42 1.31 11.89
CA VAL A 203 -0.67 2.25 12.13
C VAL A 203 -1.57 2.19 10.91
N ASN A 204 -2.81 1.76 11.10
CA ASN A 204 -3.76 1.60 9.98
C ASN A 204 -4.64 2.83 9.76
N LYS A 205 -4.97 3.58 10.81
CA LYS A 205 -5.81 4.78 10.72
C LYS A 205 -5.36 5.84 11.70
N LEU A 206 -5.53 7.10 11.33
CA LEU A 206 -5.31 8.27 12.19
C LEU A 206 -6.56 9.13 12.20
N TRP A 207 -6.98 9.60 13.37
CA TRP A 207 -8.12 10.50 13.55
C TRP A 207 -7.59 11.84 14.06
N ASN A 208 -7.34 12.77 13.16
CA ASN A 208 -6.95 14.10 13.56
C ASN A 208 -8.19 14.95 13.92
N ARG A 209 -8.27 15.39 15.18
CA ARG A 209 -9.31 16.34 15.65
C ARG A 209 -8.74 17.72 15.98
N THR A 210 -7.49 18.03 15.58
CA THR A 210 -6.98 19.39 15.76
C THR A 210 -7.84 20.38 14.99
N THR A 211 -8.25 21.42 15.70
CA THR A 211 -8.68 22.68 15.11
C THR A 211 -7.51 23.62 15.36
N ASP A 212 -6.54 23.64 14.45
CA ASP A 212 -5.33 24.44 14.56
C ASP A 212 -5.61 25.91 14.25
N GLY A 213 -6.53 26.48 15.03
CA GLY A 213 -6.89 27.89 15.02
C GLY A 213 -7.07 28.45 13.60
N PRO A 214 -6.81 29.75 13.38
CA PRO A 214 -7.00 30.40 12.09
C PRO A 214 -5.98 29.98 11.01
N PHE A 215 -5.04 29.05 11.31
CA PHE A 215 -3.94 28.71 10.41
C PHE A 215 -4.13 27.42 9.61
N GLY A 216 -5.15 26.60 9.92
CA GLY A 216 -5.67 25.55 9.01
C GLY A 216 -4.58 24.70 8.34
N GLY A 217 -3.59 24.33 9.13
CA GLY A 217 -2.38 23.64 8.76
C GLY A 217 -2.60 22.15 8.53
N ARG A 218 -1.64 21.56 7.83
CA ARG A 218 -1.52 20.12 7.71
C ARG A 218 -0.68 19.68 8.90
N CYS A 219 -1.20 18.81 9.75
CA CYS A 219 -0.36 18.21 10.79
C CYS A 219 0.53 17.17 10.15
N GLU A 220 1.83 17.26 10.37
CA GLU A 220 2.77 16.22 10.00
C GLU A 220 3.08 15.40 11.24
N ILE A 221 2.71 14.11 11.23
CA ILE A 221 2.79 13.24 12.40
C ILE A 221 3.83 12.16 12.13
N PHE A 222 4.72 11.91 13.08
CA PHE A 222 5.53 10.70 13.08
C PHE A 222 5.43 9.98 14.42
N PHE A 223 5.81 8.71 14.41
CA PHE A 223 5.86 7.88 15.60
C PHE A 223 7.31 7.63 15.95
N ARG A 224 7.67 7.94 17.18
CA ARG A 224 8.95 7.54 17.78
C ARG A 224 8.72 6.33 18.64
N THR A 225 9.43 5.26 18.36
CA THR A 225 9.36 4.04 19.15
C THR A 225 10.65 3.82 19.91
N LYS A 226 10.57 3.21 21.09
CA LYS A 226 11.75 2.85 21.89
C LYS A 226 11.71 1.36 22.22
N ASN A 227 12.80 0.65 21.90
CA ASN A 227 12.92 -0.77 22.22
C ASN A 227 13.41 -1.00 23.67
N PRO A 228 13.36 -2.24 24.20
CA PRO A 228 13.83 -2.54 25.56
C PRO A 228 15.32 -2.24 25.80
N ALA A 229 16.15 -2.25 24.74
CA ALA A 229 17.56 -1.86 24.82
C ALA A 229 17.75 -0.32 24.87
N GLY A 230 16.66 0.44 24.73
CA GLY A 230 16.63 1.90 24.78
C GLY A 230 16.89 2.58 23.44
N GLU A 231 17.04 1.82 22.36
CA GLU A 231 17.21 2.35 21.01
C GLU A 231 15.90 2.97 20.52
N THR A 232 15.99 4.14 19.90
CA THR A 232 14.84 4.88 19.39
C THR A 232 14.79 4.82 17.87
N HIS A 233 13.60 4.57 17.33
CA HIS A 233 13.35 4.59 15.89
C HIS A 233 12.27 5.60 15.56
N ARG A 234 12.37 6.18 14.36
CA ARG A 234 11.42 7.16 13.84
C ARG A 234 10.67 6.53 12.66
N SER A 235 9.35 6.56 12.67
CA SER A 235 8.53 6.17 11.52
C SER A 235 8.61 7.22 10.41
N LYS A 236 8.06 6.90 9.25
CA LYS A 236 7.78 7.90 8.22
C LYS A 236 6.84 8.98 8.75
N THR A 237 7.08 10.24 8.36
CA THR A 237 6.20 11.37 8.64
C THR A 237 4.92 11.29 7.79
N ILE A 238 3.79 11.60 8.39
CA ILE A 238 2.45 11.45 7.82
C ILE A 238 1.77 12.81 7.85
N SER A 239 1.53 13.37 6.67
CA SER A 239 0.71 14.58 6.58
C SER A 239 -0.78 14.22 6.67
N ILE A 240 -1.49 14.74 7.66
CA ILE A 240 -2.94 14.61 7.82
C ILE A 240 -3.58 15.99 7.86
N GLN A 241 -4.58 16.22 7.00
CA GLN A 241 -5.34 17.46 7.02
C GLN A 241 -6.16 17.54 8.31
N THR A 242 -6.33 18.75 8.83
CA THR A 242 -7.26 19.00 9.94
C THR A 242 -8.71 18.87 9.47
N GLY A 243 -9.58 18.44 10.39
CA GLY A 243 -11.01 18.32 10.12
C GLY A 243 -11.60 19.70 9.86
N SER A 244 -12.23 19.91 8.71
CA SER A 244 -12.67 21.23 8.23
C SER A 244 -13.92 21.81 8.93
N ASN A 245 -14.27 21.37 10.15
CA ASN A 245 -15.41 21.95 10.87
C ASN A 245 -15.34 21.71 12.39
N GLU A 246 -15.41 22.80 13.15
CA GLU A 246 -15.49 22.83 14.63
C GLU A 246 -16.73 22.11 15.21
N LYS A 247 -17.64 21.60 14.36
CA LYS A 247 -18.87 20.91 14.73
C LYS A 247 -18.85 19.40 14.44
N PHE A 248 -17.89 18.66 14.99
CA PHE A 248 -18.00 17.21 15.31
C PHE A 248 -17.44 16.14 14.35
N GLY A 249 -16.48 16.41 13.47
CA GLY A 249 -15.83 15.34 12.67
C GLY A 249 -14.31 15.32 12.81
N ALA A 250 -13.72 14.22 13.28
CA ALA A 250 -12.29 13.98 13.10
C ALA A 250 -11.98 13.83 11.60
N ALA A 251 -10.90 14.45 11.12
CA ALA A 251 -10.32 14.04 9.85
C ALA A 251 -9.75 12.62 10.03
N VAL A 252 -10.32 11.66 9.34
CA VAL A 252 -9.83 10.28 9.35
C VAL A 252 -8.95 10.08 8.14
N LYS A 253 -7.69 9.71 8.37
CA LYS A 253 -6.79 9.26 7.33
C LYS A 253 -6.54 7.77 7.51
N ASP A 254 -6.87 7.01 6.47
CA ASP A 254 -6.34 5.66 6.34
C ASP A 254 -4.84 5.78 6.06
N VAL A 255 -4.03 5.27 6.97
CA VAL A 255 -2.56 5.37 6.94
C VAL A 255 -1.89 4.03 6.68
N SER A 256 -2.65 2.95 6.51
CA SER A 256 -2.12 1.70 5.95
C SER A 256 -1.73 1.92 4.48
N PRO A 257 -0.52 1.47 4.04
CA PRO A 257 0.54 0.77 4.78
C PRO A 257 1.67 1.73 5.20
N ALA A 258 1.44 3.04 5.15
CA ALA A 258 2.46 4.06 5.11
C ALA A 258 3.30 4.19 6.40
N VAL A 259 2.96 3.47 7.47
CA VAL A 259 3.53 3.72 8.80
C VAL A 259 3.84 2.44 9.55
N TRP A 260 5.13 2.14 9.58
CA TRP A 260 5.72 1.06 10.37
C TRP A 260 6.19 1.59 11.72
N LEU A 261 5.90 0.84 12.78
CA LEU A 261 6.44 1.06 14.11
C LEU A 261 7.56 0.04 14.36
N HIS A 262 8.76 0.52 14.66
CA HIS A 262 9.93 -0.33 14.88
C HIS A 262 10.22 -0.55 16.39
N PRO A 263 10.97 -1.59 16.78
CA PRO A 263 11.22 -2.80 16.02
C PRO A 263 9.93 -3.60 15.80
N ASP A 264 9.92 -4.34 14.70
CA ASP A 264 8.74 -4.81 13.99
C ASP A 264 7.65 -5.49 14.86
N ALA A 265 7.95 -6.29 15.89
CA ALA A 265 6.90 -6.96 16.69
C ALA A 265 6.87 -6.53 18.15
N ALA A 266 5.82 -5.83 18.58
CA ALA A 266 5.48 -5.74 20.00
C ALA A 266 5.02 -7.10 20.53
N THR A 267 5.58 -7.54 21.66
CA THR A 267 5.16 -8.76 22.37
C THR A 267 4.92 -8.45 23.84
N ASP A 268 4.30 -9.38 24.57
CA ASP A 268 4.03 -9.27 26.01
C ASP A 268 5.31 -9.13 26.83
N THR A 269 6.36 -9.78 26.33
CA THR A 269 7.71 -9.77 26.87
C THR A 269 8.55 -8.60 26.34
N HIS A 270 8.17 -8.01 25.20
CA HIS A 270 8.89 -6.91 24.55
C HIS A 270 7.91 -5.83 24.05
N PRO A 271 7.37 -5.00 24.98
CA PRO A 271 6.44 -3.96 24.59
C PRO A 271 7.15 -2.84 23.85
N LEU A 272 6.46 -2.24 22.88
CA LEU A 272 6.90 -1.02 22.20
C LEU A 272 6.31 0.20 22.91
N GLU A 273 7.18 1.08 23.41
CA GLU A 273 6.76 2.42 23.81
C GLU A 273 6.71 3.30 22.57
N VAL A 274 5.50 3.69 22.18
CA VAL A 274 5.24 4.51 21.01
C VAL A 274 4.90 5.91 21.47
N THR A 275 5.62 6.90 20.96
CA THR A 275 5.34 8.33 21.19
C THR A 275 4.90 8.95 19.87
N VAL A 276 3.80 9.68 19.90
CA VAL A 276 3.29 10.44 18.75
C VAL A 276 3.94 11.82 18.80
N MET A 277 4.49 12.26 17.67
CA MET A 277 5.24 13.52 17.56
C MET A 277 4.68 14.35 16.40
N GLU A 278 4.64 15.68 16.54
CA GLU A 278 4.51 16.59 15.38
C GLU A 278 5.86 16.81 14.71
N ASP A 279 5.85 16.94 13.40
CA ASP A 279 6.94 17.46 12.57
C ASP A 279 6.52 18.87 12.12
N ASP A 280 6.73 19.89 12.97
CA ASP A 280 6.24 21.25 12.70
C ASP A 280 7.08 22.00 11.64
N GLY A 281 8.14 21.37 11.13
CA GLY A 281 8.92 21.86 9.99
C GLY A 281 9.51 23.27 10.17
N GLY A 282 9.73 23.71 11.40
CA GLY A 282 10.11 25.08 11.74
C GLY A 282 11.25 25.65 10.87
N LEU A 283 10.90 26.56 9.95
CA LEU A 283 11.85 27.23 9.04
C LEU A 283 12.81 28.19 9.76
N PHE A 284 12.50 28.60 10.99
CA PHE A 284 13.28 29.55 11.77
C PHE A 284 13.21 29.19 13.25
N HIS A 285 14.35 28.70 13.77
CA HIS A 285 14.55 28.16 15.13
C HIS A 285 14.04 26.74 15.28
N GLY A 286 14.94 25.84 15.70
CA GLY A 286 14.70 24.39 15.79
C GLY A 286 13.35 24.10 16.43
N GLY A 287 12.43 23.59 15.61
CA GLY A 287 11.10 23.18 16.03
C GLY A 287 11.26 22.19 17.17
N ASP A 288 10.63 22.52 18.30
CA ASP A 288 10.49 21.57 19.38
C ASP A 288 9.50 20.52 18.85
N ASP A 289 9.99 19.33 18.48
CA ASP A 289 9.11 18.22 18.10
C ASP A 289 8.11 18.01 19.25
N ASP A 290 6.87 18.43 19.05
CA ASP A 290 5.87 18.43 20.11
C ASP A 290 5.45 16.99 20.41
N ASN A 291 5.67 16.57 21.66
CA ASN A 291 5.24 15.27 22.14
C ASN A 291 3.75 15.31 22.44
N TYR A 292 3.00 14.64 21.57
CA TYR A 292 1.56 14.57 21.60
C TYR A 292 1.01 13.54 22.58
N GLY A 293 1.84 12.56 22.96
CA GLY A 293 1.49 11.53 23.92
C GLY A 293 2.18 10.22 23.59
N SER A 294 2.09 9.27 24.50
CA SER A 294 2.64 7.93 24.30
C SER A 294 1.65 6.83 24.69
N PHE A 295 1.81 5.67 24.06
CA PHE A 295 1.08 4.46 24.37
C PHE A 295 2.03 3.25 24.28
N LYS A 296 1.63 2.15 24.90
CA LYS A 296 2.39 0.89 24.85
C LYS A 296 1.67 -0.12 23.99
N VAL A 297 2.38 -0.72 23.06
CA VAL A 297 1.92 -1.90 22.31
C VAL A 297 2.55 -3.11 22.97
N VAL A 298 1.74 -4.05 23.45
CA VAL A 298 2.19 -5.13 24.37
C VAL A 298 1.88 -6.54 23.84
N MET A 299 1.21 -6.71 22.71
CA MET A 299 0.87 -8.01 22.12
C MET A 299 0.31 -7.83 20.70
N GLN A 300 0.06 -8.93 19.99
CA GLN A 300 -0.73 -8.90 18.77
C GLN A 300 -2.18 -8.52 19.10
N GLY A 301 -2.75 -7.56 18.37
CA GLY A 301 -4.13 -7.18 18.54
C GLY A 301 -4.44 -5.80 17.96
N LYS A 302 -5.72 -5.47 17.93
CA LYS A 302 -6.18 -4.13 17.56
C LYS A 302 -6.09 -3.23 18.79
N TYR A 303 -5.34 -2.14 18.71
CA TYR A 303 -5.19 -1.18 19.79
C TYR A 303 -6.07 0.04 19.56
N GLU A 304 -7.20 0.09 20.25
CA GLU A 304 -7.90 1.34 20.47
C GLU A 304 -7.26 2.03 21.67
N SER A 305 -6.25 2.87 21.40
CA SER A 305 -5.71 3.79 22.38
C SER A 305 -6.41 5.14 22.24
N ASP A 306 -7.09 5.59 23.29
CA ASP A 306 -7.38 7.00 23.44
C ASP A 306 -6.09 7.69 23.89
N VAL A 307 -5.13 7.87 22.96
CA VAL A 307 -4.05 8.82 23.22
C VAL A 307 -4.68 10.19 23.17
N VAL A 308 -5.11 10.67 24.34
CA VAL A 308 -5.64 12.00 24.54
C VAL A 308 -4.49 12.98 24.34
N LEU A 309 -4.55 13.69 23.22
CA LEU A 309 -3.64 14.80 22.92
C LEU A 309 -3.95 15.94 23.90
N LEU A 310 -3.27 15.95 25.04
CA LEU A 310 -3.25 17.03 26.03
C LEU A 310 -2.16 18.03 25.57
N LYS A 311 -2.31 19.36 25.52
CA LYS A 311 -3.32 20.27 26.09
C LYS A 311 -3.16 21.68 25.48
N TYR A 312 -4.07 22.10 24.60
CA TYR A 312 -4.53 23.50 24.56
C TYR A 312 -5.98 23.49 25.09
N PRO A 313 -6.44 24.49 25.86
CA PRO A 313 -7.57 24.32 26.79
C PRO A 313 -8.97 24.08 26.17
N LYS A 314 -9.13 23.67 24.90
CA LYS A 314 -10.45 23.43 24.26
C LYS A 314 -10.54 22.31 23.21
N THR A 315 -9.59 21.38 23.08
CA THR A 315 -9.65 20.32 22.05
C THR A 315 -9.31 18.92 22.56
N GLU A 316 -10.08 17.92 22.15
CA GLU A 316 -9.88 16.47 22.41
C GLU A 316 -9.48 15.77 21.10
N GLN A 317 -8.55 14.81 21.15
CA GLN A 317 -8.06 14.10 19.97
C GLN A 317 -7.88 12.60 20.24
N TYR A 318 -7.88 11.77 19.18
CA TYR A 318 -7.94 10.30 19.28
C TYR A 318 -7.06 9.63 18.20
N ILE A 319 -6.34 8.55 18.51
CA ILE A 319 -5.55 7.80 17.52
C ILE A 319 -5.78 6.30 17.70
N THR A 320 -6.44 5.62 16.75
CA THR A 320 -6.55 4.15 16.80
C THR A 320 -5.44 3.49 16.00
N VAL A 321 -4.57 2.75 16.67
CA VAL A 321 -3.51 1.95 16.04
C VAL A 321 -4.03 0.52 15.88
N ARG A 322 -4.28 0.07 14.65
CA ARG A 322 -4.72 -1.30 14.41
C ARG A 322 -3.57 -2.16 13.93
#